data_AF-A0A8T0JIF8-F1
#
_entry.id   AF-A0A8T0JIF8-F1
#
_cell.length_a   1.000
_cell.length_b   1.000
_cell.length_c   1.000
_cell.angle_alpha   90.00
_cell.angle_beta   90.00
_cell.angle_gamma   90.00
#
_symmetry.space_group_name_H-M   'P 1'
#
loop_
_entity.id
_entity.type
_entity.pdbx_description
1 polymer ?
#
loop_
_entity_poly.entity_id
_entity_poly.type
_entity_poly.pdbx_seq_one_letter_code
_entity_poly.pdbx_strand_id
1 'polypeptide(L)'
;MENPKKKKTNQNPEAKFQFELNSCSKAKDLQGAISLYDAVLNNTHLNQHHFNALLYLCSNSVADDLRKTTTLDYGFRAFRHMSSLGIVPNEASVMPSSW
;
A
#
# COMPACT_ATOMS: atom_id res chain seq x y z
N MET A 1 -6.14 3.97 -41.81
CA MET A 1 -6.34 3.54 -40.40
C MET A 1 -5.27 2.54 -40.04
N GLU A 2 -4.59 2.49 -38.89
CA GLU A 2 -4.48 3.26 -37.65
C GLU A 2 -3.22 2.70 -37.00
N ASN A 3 -2.23 3.53 -36.63
CA ASN A 3 -1.10 3.07 -35.83
C ASN A 3 -1.59 2.77 -34.42
N PRO A 4 -1.42 1.55 -33.86
CA PRO A 4 -1.45 1.39 -32.43
C PRO A 4 -0.16 2.00 -31.88
N LYS A 5 -0.23 3.29 -31.55
CA LYS A 5 0.72 3.94 -30.65
C LYS A 5 0.65 3.17 -29.33
N LYS A 6 1.45 2.11 -29.19
CA LYS A 6 1.79 1.51 -27.91
C LYS A 6 2.46 2.61 -27.12
N LYS A 7 1.65 3.35 -26.34
CA LYS A 7 2.15 4.28 -25.35
C LYS A 7 3.05 3.44 -24.46
N LYS A 8 4.36 3.60 -24.61
CA LYS A 8 5.32 3.38 -23.53
C LYS A 8 4.87 4.35 -22.45
N THR A 9 3.85 4.00 -21.69
CA THR A 9 3.56 4.67 -20.45
C THR A 9 4.82 4.42 -19.65
N ASN A 10 5.60 5.46 -19.43
CA ASN A 10 6.54 5.49 -18.32
C ASN A 10 5.72 5.01 -17.13
N GLN A 11 5.83 3.72 -16.79
CA GLN A 11 5.08 3.14 -15.70
C GLN A 11 5.68 3.80 -14.48
N ASN A 12 5.04 4.88 -14.03
CA ASN A 12 5.42 5.54 -12.79
C ASN A 12 5.46 4.41 -11.74
N PRO A 13 6.63 4.13 -11.12
CA PRO A 13 6.77 3.03 -10.16
C PRO A 13 5.70 3.11 -9.06
N GLU A 14 5.26 4.32 -8.75
CA GLU A 14 4.12 4.66 -7.92
C GLU A 14 2.78 4.06 -8.41
N ALA A 15 2.42 4.30 -9.67
CA ALA A 15 1.18 3.81 -10.27
C ALA A 15 1.19 2.27 -10.40
N LYS A 16 2.37 1.69 -10.68
CA LYS A 16 2.54 0.24 -10.68
C LYS A 16 2.33 -0.33 -9.27
N PHE A 17 3.00 0.24 -8.27
CA PHE A 17 2.87 -0.16 -6.88
C PHE A 17 1.40 -0.12 -6.43
N GLN A 18 0.69 0.96 -6.75
CA GLN A 18 -0.71 1.10 -6.37
C GLN A 18 -1.62 0.07 -7.06
N PHE A 19 -1.37 -0.26 -8.33
CA PHE A 19 -2.12 -1.28 -9.05
C PHE A 19 -1.90 -2.68 -8.43
N GLU A 20 -0.66 -3.02 -8.11
CA GLU A 20 -0.31 -4.30 -7.49
C GLU A 20 -0.88 -4.40 -6.07
N LEU A 21 -0.80 -3.32 -5.29
CA LEU A 21 -1.37 -3.25 -3.95
C LEU A 21 -2.90 -3.45 -3.95
N ASN A 22 -3.61 -2.82 -4.89
CA ASN A 22 -5.05 -3.03 -5.05
C ASN A 22 -5.38 -4.48 -5.45
N SER A 23 -4.52 -5.11 -6.26
CA SER A 23 -4.66 -6.52 -6.62
C SER A 23 -4.47 -7.43 -5.39
N CYS A 24 -3.46 -7.15 -4.56
CA CYS A 24 -3.27 -7.82 -3.27
C CYS A 24 -4.48 -7.61 -2.34
N SER A 25 -5.08 -6.41 -2.32
CA SER A 25 -6.29 -6.14 -1.53
C SER A 25 -7.50 -6.95 -1.97
N LYS A 26 -7.70 -7.13 -3.27
CA LYS A 26 -8.79 -7.98 -3.78
C LYS A 26 -8.54 -9.46 -3.49
N ALA A 27 -7.28 -9.89 -3.60
CA ALA A 27 -6.87 -11.26 -3.32
C ALA A 27 -6.74 -11.57 -1.81
N LYS A 28 -6.87 -10.57 -0.93
CA LYS A 28 -6.51 -10.65 0.50
C LYS A 28 -5.09 -11.20 0.73
N ASP A 29 -4.19 -10.92 -0.21
CA ASP A 29 -2.81 -11.36 -0.15
C ASP A 29 -1.93 -10.33 0.57
N LEU A 30 -1.91 -10.46 1.89
CA LEU A 30 -1.05 -9.63 2.74
C LEU A 30 0.45 -9.88 2.45
N GLN A 31 0.86 -11.10 2.09
CA GLN A 31 2.28 -11.42 1.93
C GLN A 31 2.84 -10.79 0.64
N GLY A 32 2.05 -10.79 -0.43
CA GLY A 32 2.34 -10.07 -1.65
C GLY A 32 2.47 -8.56 -1.39
N ALA A 33 1.53 -7.97 -0.65
CA ALA A 33 1.60 -6.55 -0.31
C ALA A 33 2.81 -6.18 0.55
N ILE A 34 3.16 -7.04 1.51
CA ILE A 34 4.36 -6.85 2.36
C ILE A 34 5.62 -6.81 1.50
N SER A 35 5.74 -7.78 0.59
CA SER A 35 6.88 -7.91 -0.31
C SER A 35 6.97 -6.74 -1.28
N LEU A 36 5.81 -6.27 -1.79
CA LEU A 36 5.74 -5.10 -2.65
C LEU A 36 6.22 -3.84 -1.93
N TYR A 37 5.77 -3.59 -0.69
CA TYR A 37 6.21 -2.40 0.02
C TYR A 37 7.69 -2.45 0.41
N ASP A 38 8.23 -3.61 0.80
CA ASP A 38 9.67 -3.72 1.07
C ASP A 38 10.51 -3.45 -0.20
N ALA A 39 10.03 -3.89 -1.37
CA ALA A 39 10.68 -3.62 -2.66
C ALA A 39 10.70 -2.13 -3.03
N VAL A 40 9.64 -1.38 -2.72
CA VAL A 40 9.54 0.05 -3.05
C VAL A 40 10.02 0.97 -1.93
N LEU A 41 10.22 0.46 -0.71
CA LEU A 41 10.59 1.23 0.48
C LEU A 41 11.82 2.12 0.28
N ASN A 42 12.80 1.62 -0.47
CA ASN A 42 14.07 2.29 -0.72
C ASN A 42 14.17 2.94 -2.12
N ASN A 43 13.26 2.59 -3.03
CA ASN A 43 13.37 2.93 -4.45
C ASN A 43 12.31 3.93 -4.92
N THR A 44 11.22 4.08 -4.18
CA THR A 44 10.06 4.88 -4.61
C THR A 44 9.65 5.84 -3.51
N HIS A 45 9.37 7.08 -3.90
CA HIS A 45 8.85 8.08 -2.98
C HIS A 45 7.36 7.79 -2.70
N LEU A 46 7.08 7.19 -1.55
CA LEU A 46 5.72 6.86 -1.16
C LEU A 46 4.99 8.10 -0.65
N ASN A 47 3.87 8.43 -1.30
CA ASN A 47 2.93 9.43 -0.81
C ASN A 47 1.93 8.85 0.23
N GLN A 48 1.13 9.73 0.82
CA GLN A 48 0.05 9.41 1.76
C GLN A 48 -0.98 8.40 1.22
N HIS A 49 -1.30 8.46 -0.06
CA HIS A 49 -2.28 7.59 -0.68
C HIS A 49 -1.83 6.11 -0.68
N HIS A 50 -0.55 5.85 -0.90
CA HIS A 50 0.02 4.51 -0.78
C HIS A 50 -0.04 3.98 0.64
N PHE A 51 0.34 4.80 1.62
CA PHE A 51 0.28 4.41 3.02
C PHE A 51 -1.15 4.10 3.45
N ASN A 52 -2.13 4.91 3.02
CA ASN A 52 -3.54 4.65 3.31
C ASN A 52 -4.03 3.33 2.72
N ALA A 53 -3.66 3.00 1.48
CA ALA A 53 -4.02 1.73 0.88
C ALA A 53 -3.36 0.52 1.57
N LEU A 54 -2.11 0.66 2.04
CA LEU A 54 -1.42 -0.35 2.84
C LEU A 54 -2.08 -0.55 4.20
N LEU A 55 -2.42 0.53 4.90
CA LEU A 55 -3.09 0.50 6.19
C LEU A 55 -4.50 -0.10 6.07
N TYR A 56 -5.22 0.20 4.99
CA TYR A 56 -6.52 -0.40 4.71
C TYR A 56 -6.41 -1.92 4.53
N LEU A 57 -5.43 -2.37 3.73
CA LEU A 57 -5.16 -3.79 3.58
C LEU A 57 -4.84 -4.44 4.94
N CYS A 58 -4.01 -3.79 5.75
CA CYS A 58 -3.67 -4.25 7.07
C CYS A 58 -4.92 -4.35 7.97
N SER A 59 -5.78 -3.34 7.98
CA SER A 59 -7.03 -3.38 8.75
C SER A 59 -7.94 -4.54 8.34
N ASN A 60 -8.09 -4.77 7.03
CA ASN A 60 -8.86 -5.91 6.51
C ASN A 60 -8.22 -7.27 6.82
N SER A 61 -6.89 -7.35 6.88
CA SER A 61 -6.18 -8.59 7.18
C SER A 61 -6.07 -8.86 8.69
N VAL A 62 -6.15 -7.82 9.54
CA VAL A 62 -6.26 -7.94 11.01
C VAL A 62 -7.55 -8.64 11.43
N ALA A 63 -8.60 -8.63 10.60
CA ALA A 63 -9.79 -9.44 10.87
C ALA A 63 -9.48 -10.96 10.87
N ASP A 64 -8.37 -11.38 10.27
CA ASP A 64 -7.90 -12.78 10.23
C ASP A 64 -6.91 -13.05 11.37
N ASP A 65 -7.33 -13.80 12.38
CA ASP A 65 -6.59 -14.00 13.64
C ASP A 65 -5.20 -14.61 13.43
N LEU A 66 -5.05 -15.46 12.40
CA LEU A 66 -3.79 -16.16 12.08
C LEU A 66 -2.69 -15.20 11.61
N ARG A 67 -3.07 -14.04 11.05
CA ARG A 67 -2.16 -13.06 10.45
C ARG A 67 -2.10 -11.74 11.22
N LYS A 68 -2.87 -11.60 12.31
CA LYS A 68 -2.96 -10.38 13.12
C LYS A 68 -1.61 -9.81 13.52
N THR A 69 -0.75 -10.62 14.13
CA THR A 69 0.54 -10.16 14.67
C THR A 69 1.44 -9.58 13.58
N THR A 70 1.59 -10.30 12.46
CA THR A 70 2.38 -9.85 11.30
C THR A 70 1.80 -8.59 10.68
N THR A 71 0.47 -8.50 10.60
CA THR A 71 -0.22 -7.36 10.02
C THR A 71 -0.06 -6.11 10.89
N LEU A 72 -0.15 -6.25 12.21
CA LEU A 72 0.03 -5.16 13.16
C LEU A 72 1.47 -4.64 13.13
N ASP A 73 2.46 -5.53 13.21
CA ASP A 73 3.87 -5.14 13.13
C ASP A 73 4.16 -4.34 11.86
N TYR A 74 3.61 -4.82 10.74
CA TYR A 74 3.75 -4.15 9.46
C TYR A 74 3.03 -2.80 9.38
N GLY A 75 1.79 -2.72 9.87
CA GLY A 75 1.03 -1.48 9.96
C GLY A 75 1.75 -0.42 10.79
N PHE A 76 2.33 -0.81 11.93
CA PHE A 76 3.16 0.07 12.74
C PHE A 76 4.43 0.51 12.01
N ARG A 77 5.11 -0.39 11.30
CA ARG A 77 6.30 -0.06 10.51
C ARG A 77 5.97 0.96 9.40
N ALA A 78 4.86 0.76 8.69
CA ALA A 78 4.37 1.69 7.67
C ALA A 78 4.00 3.06 8.26
N PHE A 79 3.29 3.07 9.40
CA PHE A 79 2.91 4.30 10.10
C PHE A 79 4.13 5.10 10.60
N ARG A 80 5.14 4.40 11.15
CA ARG A 80 6.40 5.03 11.58
C ARG A 80 7.17 5.60 10.40
N HIS A 81 7.19 4.88 9.26
CA HIS A 81 7.83 5.37 8.06
C HIS A 81 7.12 6.63 7.52
N MET A 82 5.78 6.61 7.44
CA MET A 82 4.96 7.76 7.07
C MET A 82 5.26 8.98 7.96
N SER A 83 5.36 8.76 9.28
CA SER A 83 5.73 9.81 10.25
C SER A 83 7.16 10.32 10.05
N SER A 84 8.11 9.44 9.73
CA SER A 84 9.50 9.82 9.45
C SER A 84 9.67 10.65 8.18
N LEU A 85 8.76 10.48 7.21
CA LEU A 85 8.68 11.31 6.00
C LEU A 85 7.98 12.66 6.25
N GLY A 86 7.50 12.92 7.48
CA GLY A 86 6.74 14.12 7.80
C GLY A 86 5.33 14.15 7.17
N ILE A 87 4.85 13.00 6.66
CA ILE A 87 3.52 12.89 6.09
C ILE A 87 2.53 12.71 7.24
N VAL A 88 1.64 13.67 7.44
CA VAL A 88 0.64 13.62 8.52
C VAL A 88 -0.38 12.52 8.21
N PRO A 89 -0.54 11.51 9.09
CA PRO A 89 -1.61 10.52 8.98
C PRO A 89 -2.97 11.23 8.96
N ASN A 90 -3.78 11.02 7.92
CA ASN A 90 -5.11 11.63 7.87
C ASN A 90 -6.15 10.76 8.59
N GLU A 91 -7.39 11.24 8.67
CA GLU A 91 -8.51 10.53 9.30
C GLU A 91 -8.67 9.06 8.83
N ALA A 92 -8.33 8.73 7.58
CA ALA A 92 -8.37 7.35 7.09
C ALA A 92 -7.24 6.46 7.65
N SER A 93 -6.13 7.04 8.11
CA SER A 93 -5.05 6.32 8.80
C SER A 93 -5.36 6.11 10.29
N VAL A 94 -6.21 6.96 10.88
CA VAL A 94 -6.45 7.04 12.33
C VAL A 94 -7.79 6.41 12.73
N MET A 95 -8.78 6.37 11.84
CA MET A 95 -10.13 5.83 12.09
C MET A 95 -10.48 4.71 11.08
N PRO A 96 -10.47 3.42 11.51
CA PRO A 96 -10.89 2.29 10.68
C PRO A 96 -12.38 2.28 10.26
N SER A 97 -13.18 3.24 10.75
CA SER A 97 -14.65 3.22 10.71
C SER A 97 -15.30 4.16 9.68
N SER A 98 -14.52 4.85 8.83
CA SER A 98 -15.05 5.89 7.93
C SER A 98 -15.06 5.55 6.43
N TRP A 99 -15.00 4.26 6.06
CA TRP A 99 -15.20 3.79 4.68
C TRP A 99 -16.50 2.99 4.56
#